data_AF-A0A950NNR1-F1
#
_entry.id   AF-A0A950NNR1-F1
#
_cell.length_a   1.000
_cell.length_b   1.000
_cell.length_c   1.000
_cell.angle_alpha   90.00
_cell.angle_beta   90.00
_cell.angle_gamma   90.00
#
_symmetry.space_group_name_H-M   'P 1'
#
loop_
_entity.id
_entity.type
_entity.pdbx_description
1 polymer ?
#
loop_
_entity_poly.entity_id
_entity_poly.type
_entity_poly.pdbx_seq_one_letter_code
_entity_poly.pdbx_strand_id
1 'polypeptide(L)'
;MSTFVLVHGGGHGGWCYAKVKRILETSGHEVFAPSLSGLAEHTAVLSPAIDLDFHINDVLQLLHYWDLRDVVLVGHSYGGMVVTGIADR
;
A
#
# COMPACT_ATOMS: atom_id res chain seq x y z
N MET A 1 9.28 -12.51 12.83
CA MET A 1 8.48 -12.51 11.59
C MET A 1 7.40 -11.44 11.76
N SER A 2 7.21 -10.60 10.75
CA SER A 2 6.23 -9.49 10.75
C SER A 2 5.69 -9.34 9.34
N THR A 3 4.48 -8.83 9.21
CA THR A 3 3.86 -8.52 7.92
C THR A 3 3.93 -7.02 7.67
N PHE A 4 4.59 -6.62 6.58
CA PHE A 4 4.73 -5.24 6.16
C PHE A 4 3.74 -4.91 5.04
N VAL A 5 3.12 -3.74 5.12
CA VAL A 5 2.31 -3.18 4.03
C VAL A 5 2.92 -1.83 3.65
N LEU A 6 3.52 -1.78 2.46
CA LEU A 6 4.27 -0.65 1.94
C LEU A 6 3.40 0.16 0.96
N VAL A 7 3.05 1.39 1.33
CA VAL A 7 2.16 2.26 0.57
C VAL A 7 2.97 3.39 -0.10
N HIS A 8 2.97 3.39 -1.43
CA HIS A 8 3.79 4.29 -2.23
C HIS A 8 3.25 5.73 -2.26
N GLY A 9 4.09 6.66 -2.74
CA GLY A 9 3.73 8.07 -2.92
C GLY A 9 3.01 8.34 -4.25
N GLY A 10 2.62 9.59 -4.47
CA GLY A 10 1.97 10.02 -5.71
C GLY A 10 2.85 9.78 -6.94
N GLY A 11 2.25 9.37 -8.05
CA GLY A 11 2.95 9.09 -9.32
C GLY A 11 3.82 7.82 -9.32
N HIS A 12 3.76 7.00 -8.26
CA HIS A 12 4.48 5.72 -8.17
C HIS A 12 3.50 4.54 -8.24
N GLY A 13 4.04 3.33 -8.07
CA GLY A 13 3.31 2.09 -7.84
C GLY A 13 4.08 1.19 -6.88
N GLY A 14 3.55 0.01 -6.58
CA GLY A 14 4.22 -1.00 -5.74
C GLY A 14 5.64 -1.35 -6.20
N TRP A 15 5.92 -1.21 -7.50
CA TRP A 15 7.23 -1.41 -8.11
C TRP A 15 8.36 -0.62 -7.45
N CYS A 16 8.09 0.55 -6.86
CA CYS A 16 9.14 1.37 -6.23
C CYS A 16 9.75 0.69 -5.00
N TYR A 17 9.02 -0.26 -4.39
CA TYR A 17 9.50 -1.04 -3.25
C TYR A 17 10.21 -2.33 -3.62
N ALA A 18 10.41 -2.68 -4.89
CA ALA A 18 10.96 -3.98 -5.30
C ALA A 18 12.24 -4.38 -4.54
N LYS A 19 13.18 -3.43 -4.36
CA LYS A 19 14.42 -3.67 -3.60
C LYS A 19 14.16 -3.85 -2.10
N VAL A 20 13.33 -3.00 -1.51
CA VAL A 20 12.99 -3.04 -0.07
C VAL A 20 12.23 -4.31 0.27
N LYS A 21 11.22 -4.66 -0.54
CA LYS A 21 10.47 -5.91 -0.45
C LYS A 21 11.41 -7.11 -0.45
N ARG A 22 12.33 -7.18 -1.40
CA ARG A 22 13.32 -8.28 -1.47
C ARG A 22 14.17 -8.39 -0.20
N ILE A 23 14.63 -7.27 0.36
CA ILE A 23 15.46 -7.26 1.58
C ILE A 23 14.65 -7.77 2.79
N LEU A 24 13.43 -7.28 2.97
CA LEU A 24 12.54 -7.66 4.07
C LEU A 24 12.12 -9.13 3.97
N GLU A 25 11.75 -9.60 2.79
CA GLU A 25 11.41 -11.02 2.55
C GLU A 25 12.61 -11.93 2.83
N THR A 26 13.81 -11.55 2.38
CA THR A 26 15.05 -12.30 2.67
C THR A 26 15.35 -12.35 4.17
N SER A 27 14.88 -11.36 4.93
CA SER A 27 15.00 -11.31 6.40
C SER A 27 13.90 -12.09 7.13
N GLY A 28 13.03 -12.80 6.41
CA GLY A 28 11.98 -13.64 6.99
C GLY A 28 10.69 -12.88 7.34
N HIS A 29 10.42 -11.75 6.69
CA HIS A 29 9.17 -11.02 6.80
C HIS A 29 8.24 -11.29 5.61
N GLU A 30 6.94 -11.10 5.81
CA GLU A 30 5.97 -11.06 4.73
C GLU A 30 5.77 -9.61 4.28
N VAL A 31 5.66 -9.36 2.97
CA VAL A 31 5.63 -7.98 2.44
C VAL A 31 4.62 -7.81 1.32
N PHE A 32 3.69 -6.90 1.54
CA PHE A 32 2.76 -6.40 0.54
C PHE A 32 3.18 -5.00 0.09
N ALA A 33 3.16 -4.78 -1.22
CA ALA A 33 3.45 -3.48 -1.82
C ALA A 33 2.51 -3.30 -3.03
N PRO A 34 1.21 -3.05 -2.80
CA PRO A 34 0.25 -2.87 -3.88
C PRO A 34 0.50 -1.56 -4.61
N SER A 35 0.10 -1.48 -5.88
CA SER A 35 -0.16 -0.21 -6.54
C SER A 35 -1.57 0.27 -6.18
N LEU A 36 -1.72 1.55 -5.89
CA LEU A 36 -3.02 2.17 -5.62
C LEU A 36 -3.84 2.34 -6.91
N SER A 37 -5.16 2.34 -6.79
CA SER A 37 -6.09 2.48 -7.92
C SER A 37 -5.78 3.73 -8.75
N GLY A 38 -5.84 3.61 -10.08
CA GLY A 38 -5.55 4.72 -10.99
C GLY A 38 -4.06 5.06 -11.15
N LEU A 39 -3.16 4.37 -10.45
CA LEU A 39 -1.71 4.58 -10.53
C LEU A 39 -0.98 3.33 -11.07
N ALA A 40 0.20 3.53 -11.67
CA ALA A 40 1.04 2.49 -12.25
C ALA A 40 0.29 1.48 -13.16
N GLU A 41 0.32 0.18 -12.87
CA GLU A 41 -0.39 -0.86 -13.63
C GLU A 41 -1.92 -0.74 -13.55
N HIS A 42 -2.44 0.11 -12.65
CA HIS A 42 -3.87 0.41 -12.51
C HIS A 42 -4.27 1.73 -13.20
N THR A 43 -3.41 2.32 -14.04
CA THR A 43 -3.72 3.55 -14.80
C THR A 43 -4.98 3.45 -15.66
N ALA A 44 -5.34 2.25 -16.14
CA ALA A 44 -6.54 2.03 -16.95
C ALA A 44 -7.85 2.33 -16.20
N VAL A 45 -7.86 2.32 -14.85
CA VAL A 45 -9.04 2.63 -14.03
C VAL A 45 -9.01 4.04 -13.45
N LEU A 46 -8.03 4.87 -13.84
CA LEU A 46 -7.94 6.26 -13.36
C LEU A 46 -9.22 7.03 -13.71
N SER A 47 -9.82 7.65 -12.70
CA SER A 47 -11.02 8.46 -12.87
C SER A 47 -11.09 9.59 -11.85
N PRO A 48 -11.90 10.63 -12.08
CA PRO A 48 -12.11 11.72 -11.11
C PRO A 48 -12.73 11.28 -9.78
N ALA A 49 -13.27 10.06 -9.70
CA ALA A 49 -13.83 9.51 -8.47
C ALA A 49 -12.77 8.96 -7.50
N ILE A 50 -11.52 8.82 -7.94
CA ILE A 50 -10.43 8.33 -7.09
C ILE A 50 -9.87 9.50 -6.30
N ASP A 51 -10.17 9.51 -5.00
CA ASP A 51 -9.67 10.47 -4.03
C ASP A 51 -8.83 9.79 -2.93
N LEU A 52 -8.53 10.53 -1.85
CA LEU A 52 -7.78 9.98 -0.72
C LEU A 52 -8.52 8.84 -0.01
N ASP A 53 -9.84 8.96 0.17
CA ASP A 53 -10.65 7.92 0.82
C ASP A 53 -10.70 6.65 -0.02
N PHE A 54 -10.71 6.78 -1.35
CA PHE A 54 -10.59 5.66 -2.26
C PHE A 54 -9.26 4.91 -2.05
N HIS A 55 -8.13 5.63 -2.00
CA HIS A 55 -6.83 5.00 -1.76
C HIS A 55 -6.67 4.41 -0.35
N ILE A 56 -7.30 5.01 0.67
CA ILE A 56 -7.39 4.40 2.00
C ILE A 56 -8.16 3.07 1.91
N ASN A 57 -9.28 3.06 1.18
CA ASN A 57 -10.08 1.86 1.00
C ASN A 57 -9.39 0.77 0.18
N ASP A 58 -8.54 1.10 -0.80
CA ASP A 58 -7.72 0.11 -1.52
C ASP A 58 -6.91 -0.74 -0.53
N VAL A 59 -6.24 -0.09 0.43
CA VAL A 59 -5.38 -0.78 1.40
C VAL A 59 -6.23 -1.45 2.50
N LEU A 60 -7.31 -0.85 2.97
CA LEU A 60 -8.22 -1.51 3.93
C LEU A 60 -8.81 -2.79 3.34
N GLN A 61 -9.18 -2.80 2.06
CA GLN A 61 -9.66 -4.00 1.39
C GLN A 61 -8.55 -5.06 1.26
N LEU A 62 -7.30 -4.66 0.98
CA LEU A 62 -6.16 -5.57 1.05
C LEU A 62 -6.06 -6.22 2.44
N LEU A 63 -6.04 -5.41 3.51
CA LEU A 63 -5.96 -5.91 4.89
C LEU A 63 -7.11 -6.86 5.21
N HIS A 64 -8.33 -6.53 4.80
CA HIS A 64 -9.52 -7.33 5.06
C HIS A 64 -9.52 -8.66 4.30
N TYR A 65 -9.37 -8.63 2.98
CA TYR A 65 -9.52 -9.83 2.14
C TYR A 65 -8.34 -10.79 2.25
N TRP A 66 -7.17 -10.30 2.65
CA TRP A 66 -6.01 -11.14 2.94
C TRP A 66 -5.88 -11.49 4.43
N ASP A 67 -6.88 -11.13 5.25
CA ASP A 67 -6.90 -11.35 6.71
C ASP A 67 -5.60 -10.91 7.41
N LEU A 68 -5.06 -9.76 7.00
CA LEU A 68 -3.80 -9.23 7.53
C LEU A 68 -4.07 -8.56 8.88
N ARG A 69 -3.44 -9.07 9.93
CA ARG A 69 -3.52 -8.58 11.31
C ARG A 69 -2.14 -8.15 11.80
N ASP A 70 -2.09 -7.24 12.76
CA ASP A 70 -0.85 -6.79 13.43
C ASP A 70 0.27 -6.39 12.44
N VAL A 71 -0.11 -5.68 11.38
CA VAL A 71 0.81 -5.28 10.30
C VAL A 71 1.66 -4.07 10.67
N VAL A 72 2.84 -3.98 10.07
CA VAL A 72 3.64 -2.76 10.03
C VAL A 72 3.28 -1.97 8.77
N LEU A 73 2.50 -0.90 8.94
CA LEU A 73 2.16 0.04 7.86
C LEU A 73 3.29 1.04 7.63
N VAL A 74 3.73 1.15 6.37
CA VAL A 74 4.81 2.07 5.96
C VAL A 74 4.31 2.94 4.81
N GLY A 75 4.13 4.23 5.07
CA GLY A 75 3.75 5.21 4.05
C GLY A 75 4.92 6.10 3.63
N HIS A 76 5.16 6.23 2.32
CA HIS A 76 6.15 7.18 1.77
C HIS A 76 5.45 8.34 1.06
N SER A 77 5.83 9.59 1.36
CA SER A 77 5.26 10.79 0.74
C SER A 77 3.72 10.81 0.86
N TYR A 78 2.97 10.92 -0.24
CA TYR A 78 1.50 10.79 -0.27
C TYR A 78 0.98 9.52 0.43
N GLY A 79 1.72 8.41 0.36
CA GLY A 79 1.37 7.18 1.08
C GLY A 79 1.32 7.37 2.59
N GLY A 80 2.00 8.39 3.14
CA GLY A 80 1.89 8.83 4.53
C GLY A 80 0.47 9.30 4.89
N MET A 81 -0.20 10.03 4.00
CA MET A 81 -1.59 10.45 4.20
C MET A 81 -2.53 9.24 4.20
N VAL A 82 -2.29 8.30 3.27
CA VAL A 82 -3.06 7.06 3.16
C VAL A 82 -2.94 6.22 4.44
N VAL A 83 -1.72 5.92 4.91
CA VAL A 83 -1.54 5.11 6.13
C VAL A 83 -2.04 5.80 7.39
N THR A 84 -2.03 7.14 7.44
CA THR A 84 -2.63 7.89 8.55
C THR A 84 -4.15 7.73 8.56
N GLY A 85 -4.80 7.80 7.40
CA GLY A 85 -6.25 7.57 7.29
C GLY A 85 -6.66 6.12 7.54
N ILE A 86 -5.77 5.15 7.29
CA ILE A 86 -5.97 3.75 7.70
C ILE A 86 -5.92 3.63 9.22
N ALA A 87 -4.94 4.27 9.89
CA ALA A 87 -4.75 4.15 11.33
C ALA A 87 -5.90 4.75 12.17
N ASP A 88 -6.74 5.59 11.56
CA ASP A 88 -7.95 6.17 12.18
C ASP A 88 -9.18 5.25 12.07
N ARG A 89 -9.06 4.07 11.43
CA ARG A 89 -10.15 3.13 11.13
C ARG A 89 -9.87 1.74 11.71
#